data_AF-A0A8C7AJ26-F1
#
_entry.id   AF-A0A8C7AJ26-F1
#
_cell.length_a   1.000
_cell.length_b   1.000
_cell.length_c   1.000
_cell.angle_alpha   90.00
_cell.angle_beta   90.00
_cell.angle_gamma   90.00
#
_symmetry.space_group_name_H-M   'P 1'
#
loop_
_entity.id
_entity.type
_entity.pdbx_description
1 polymer ?
#
loop_
_entity_poly.entity_id
_entity_poly.type
_entity_poly.pdbx_seq_one_letter_code
_entity_poly.pdbx_strand_id
1 'polypeptide(L)' 'MAAPSMKERQACWGARDEYWKCLDEKAEDASQCEQLRSAFESRCPQQWIKYFDKRRDYLKFKEKFEAGQFQPSKTTAQS' A
#
# COMPACT_ATOMS: atom_id res chain seq x y z
N MET A 1 13.49 7.24 19.41
CA MET A 1 13.69 6.53 18.12
C MET A 1 14.54 7.43 17.24
N ALA A 2 15.73 6.98 16.84
CA ALA A 2 16.63 7.77 15.99
C ALA A 2 16.05 7.91 14.58
N ALA A 3 16.31 9.04 13.91
CA ALA A 3 15.94 9.21 12.51
C ALA A 3 16.77 8.24 11.65
N PRO A 4 16.15 7.47 10.73
CA PRO A 4 16.88 6.52 9.90
C PRO A 4 17.87 7.23 8.97
N SER A 5 19.04 6.62 8.81
CA SER A 5 20.07 7.08 7.88
C SER A 5 19.57 7.07 6.43
N MET A 6 20.26 7.79 5.54
CA MET A 6 19.90 7.83 4.12
C MET A 6 19.86 6.42 3.49
N LYS A 7 20.80 5.55 3.88
CA LYS A 7 20.90 4.16 3.39
C LYS A 7 19.73 3.29 3.87
N GLU A 8 19.34 3.42 5.14
CA GLU A 8 18.17 2.70 5.68
C GLU A 8 16.88 3.16 5.01
N ARG A 9 16.75 4.46 4.71
CA ARG A 9 15.62 5.00 3.96
C ARG A 9 15.53 4.43 2.55
N GLN A 10 16.65 4.35 1.83
CA GLN A 10 16.70 3.71 0.52
C GLN A 10 16.34 2.23 0.58
N ALA A 11 16.87 1.48 1.56
CA ALA A 11 16.55 0.06 1.71
C ALA A 11 15.05 -0.16 2.01
N CYS A 12 14.46 0.70 2.84
CA CYS A 12 13.04 0.68 3.13
C CYS A 12 12.18 0.98 1.88
N TRP A 13 12.50 2.03 1.14
CA TRP A 13 11.75 2.38 -0.08
C TRP A 13 11.89 1.32 -1.18
N GLY A 14 13.06 0.70 -1.31
CA GLY A 14 13.26 -0.43 -2.22
C GLY A 14 12.35 -1.61 -1.86
N ALA A 15 12.34 -2.03 -0.60
CA ALA A 15 11.48 -3.13 -0.15
C ALA A 15 9.98 -2.81 -0.30
N ARG A 16 9.59 -1.56 -0.08
CA ARG A 16 8.23 -1.08 -0.35
C ARG A 16 7.87 -1.28 -1.83
N ASP A 17 8.72 -0.83 -2.73
CA ASP A 17 8.44 -0.86 -4.17
C ASP A 17 8.39 -2.30 -4.69
N GLU A 18 9.26 -3.18 -4.19
CA GLU A 18 9.20 -4.63 -4.49
C GLU A 18 7.88 -5.25 -4.01
N TYR A 19 7.47 -4.99 -2.77
CA TYR A 19 6.20 -5.47 -2.23
C TYR A 19 5.00 -4.93 -3.02
N TRP A 20 5.03 -3.63 -3.35
CA TRP A 20 3.95 -2.98 -4.09
C TRP A 20 3.82 -3.51 -5.52
N LYS A 21 4.95 -3.71 -6.20
CA LYS A 21 4.98 -4.29 -7.53
C LYS A 21 4.40 -5.71 -7.52
N CYS A 22 4.77 -6.53 -6.54
CA CYS A 22 4.20 -7.87 -6.37
C CYS A 22 2.67 -7.81 -6.24
N LEU A 23 2.14 -6.93 -5.38
CA LEU A 23 0.70 -6.76 -5.23
C LEU A 23 0.01 -6.31 -6.53
N ASP A 24 0.65 -5.43 -7.32
CA ASP A 24 0.09 -4.99 -8.61
C ASP A 24 0.08 -6.14 -9.64
N GLU A 25 1.13 -6.96 -9.68
CA GLU A 25 1.23 -8.13 -10.57
C GLU A 25 0.30 -9.28 -10.15
N LYS A 26 -0.02 -9.40 -8.85
CA LYS A 26 -0.84 -10.47 -8.27
C LYS A 26 -2.28 -10.04 -7.97
N ALA A 27 -2.78 -8.99 -8.62
CA ALA A 27 -4.15 -8.51 -8.47
C ALA A 27 -4.57 -8.25 -7.01
N GLU A 28 -3.68 -7.63 -6.23
CA GLU A 28 -3.85 -7.29 -4.81
C GLU A 28 -3.84 -8.51 -3.85
N ASP A 29 -3.38 -9.70 -4.28
CA ASP A 29 -3.22 -10.86 -3.39
C ASP A 29 -2.00 -10.72 -2.47
N ALA A 30 -2.24 -10.30 -1.23
CA ALA A 30 -1.19 -10.13 -0.22
C ALA A 30 -0.54 -11.45 0.22
N SER A 31 -1.24 -12.57 0.11
CA SER A 31 -0.75 -13.89 0.53
C SER A 31 0.43 -14.33 -0.34
N GLN A 32 0.37 -14.05 -1.64
CA GLN A 32 1.47 -14.34 -2.58
C GLN A 32 2.69 -13.44 -2.38
N CYS A 33 2.55 -12.32 -1.67
CA CYS A 33 3.61 -11.34 -1.45
C CYS A 33 4.08 -11.29 0.02
N GLU A 34 3.73 -12.27 0.85
CA GLU A 34 4.01 -12.29 2.30
C GLU A 34 5.52 -12.24 2.62
N GLN A 35 6.35 -12.88 1.79
CA GLN A 35 7.80 -12.83 1.94
C GLN A 35 8.36 -11.41 1.75
N LEU A 36 7.84 -10.68 0.76
CA LEU A 36 8.19 -9.28 0.50
C LEU A 36 7.59 -8.36 1.56
N ARG A 37 6.40 -8.70 2.09
CA ARG A 37 5.78 -7.99 3.22
C ARG A 37 6.67 -8.05 4.44
N SER A 38 7.17 -9.24 4.79
CA SER A 38 8.07 -9.44 5.93
C SER A 38 9.37 -8.64 5.77
N ALA A 39 9.95 -8.62 4.56
CA ALA A 39 11.15 -7.83 4.27
C ALA A 39 10.89 -6.31 4.36
N PHE A 40 9.73 -5.84 3.91
CA PHE A 40 9.31 -4.46 4.05
C PHE A 40 9.14 -4.08 5.53
N GLU A 41 8.50 -4.94 6.33
CA GLU A 41 8.27 -4.71 7.75
C GLU A 41 9.56 -4.72 8.59
N SER A 42 10.56 -5.51 8.18
CA SER A 42 11.85 -5.58 8.88
C SER A 42 12.78 -4.40 8.54
N ARG A 43 12.67 -3.84 7.33
CA ARG A 43 13.56 -2.78 6.82
C ARG A 43 13.03 -1.37 7.09
N CYS A 44 11.72 -1.24 7.30
CA CYS A 44 11.07 0.05 7.49
C CYS A 44 10.65 0.29 8.94
N PRO A 45 10.71 1.55 9.41
CA PRO A 45 10.05 1.92 10.66
C PRO A 45 8.54 1.66 10.60
N GLN A 46 7.96 1.16 11.69
CA GLN A 46 6.52 0.86 11.82
C GLN A 46 5.60 2.03 11.43
N GLN A 47 6.00 3.27 11.77
CA GLN A 47 5.23 4.47 11.39
C GLN A 47 5.20 4.70 9.88
N TRP A 48 6.30 4.35 9.19
CA TRP A 48 6.38 4.49 7.73
C TRP A 48 5.58 3.42 7.03
N ILE A 49 5.60 2.18 7.55
CA ILE A 49 4.79 1.07 7.04
C ILE A 49 3.31 1.47 7.07
N LYS A 50 2.82 1.92 8.23
CA LYS A 50 1.43 2.39 8.38
C LYS A 50 1.08 3.53 7.41
N TYR A 51 2.01 4.48 7.23
CA TYR A 51 1.81 5.57 6.27
C TYR A 51 1.74 5.07 4.82
N PHE A 52 2.64 4.17 4.43
CA PHE A 52 2.69 3.62 3.08
C PHE A 52 1.47 2.75 2.78
N ASP A 53 1.06 1.88 3.70
CA ASP A 53 -0.15 1.05 3.52
C ASP A 53 -1.38 1.92 3.26
N LYS A 54 -1.62 2.93 4.11
CA LYS A 54 -2.73 3.88 3.93
C LYS A 54 -2.63 4.64 2.61
N ARG A 55 -1.40 5.00 2.19
CA ARG A 55 -1.16 5.68 0.91
C ARG A 55 -1.48 4.76 -0.27
N ARG A 56 -1.13 3.46 -0.21
CA ARG A 56 -1.45 2.49 -1.25
C ARG A 56 -2.95 2.33 -1.39
N ASP A 57 -3.67 2.12 -0.28
CA ASP A 57 -5.12 1.98 -0.27
C ASP A 57 -5.80 3.20 -0.91
N TYR A 58 -5.35 4.41 -0.56
CA TYR A 58 -5.84 5.64 -1.16
C TYR A 58 -5.57 5.70 -2.66
N LEU A 59 -4.35 5.34 -3.12
CA LEU A 59 -4.02 5.35 -4.54
C LEU A 59 -4.86 4.33 -5.32
N LYS A 60 -5.10 3.14 -4.76
CA LYS A 60 -5.96 2.11 -5.37
C LYS A 60 -7.43 2.51 -5.40
N PHE A 61 -7.92 3.12 -4.33
CA PHE A 61 -9.25 3.71 -4.31
C PHE A 61 -9.38 4.81 -5.37
N LYS A 62 -8.39 5.71 -5.45
CA LYS A 62 -8.36 6.79 -6.43
C LYS A 62 -8.33 6.24 -7.86
N GLU A 63 -7.52 5.22 -8.14
CA GLU A 63 -7.45 4.55 -9.45
C GLU A 63 -8.81 3.95 -9.83
N LYS A 64 -9.48 3.25 -8.91
CA LYS A 64 -10.84 2.70 -9.13
C LYS A 64 -11.88 3.80 -9.34
N PHE A 65 -11.76 4.92 -8.62
CA PHE A 65 -12.64 6.07 -8.75
C PHE A 65 -12.46 6.77 -10.12
N GLU A 66 -11.22 7.04 -10.53
CA GLU A 66 -10.87 7.63 -11.83
C GLU A 66 -11.24 6.70 -12.99
N ALA A 67 -11.13 5.38 -12.80
CA ALA A 67 -11.60 4.39 -13.76
C ALA A 67 -13.14 4.32 -13.91
N GLY A 68 -13.89 5.19 -13.22
CA GLY A 68 -15.35 5.26 -13.32
C GLY A 68 -16.07 4.08 -12.68
N GLN A 69 -15.37 3.26 -11.88
CA GLN A 69 -15.95 2.09 -11.20
C GLN A 69 -16.69 2.46 -9.92
N PHE A 70 -16.76 3.75 -9.58
CA PHE A 70 -17.54 4.22 -8.45
C PHE A 70 -19.03 4.27 -8.84
N GLN A 71 -19.74 3.17 -8.56
CA GLN A 71 -21.20 3.20 -8.57
C GLN A 71 -21.65 4.01 -7.35
N PRO A 72 -22.31 5.18 -7.51
CA PRO A 72 -22.98 5.81 -6.38
C PRO A 72 -23.97 4.78 -5.82
N SER A 73 -23.76 4.38 -4.56
CA SER A 73 -24.73 3.59 -3.81
C SER A 73 -26.08 4.29 -3.96
N LYS A 74 -27.06 3.56 -4.51
CA LYS A 74 -28.41 4.07 -4.74
C LYS A 74 -28.88 4.81 -3.50
N THR A 75 -29.22 6.08 -3.69
CA THR A 75 -29.87 6.97 -2.74
C THR A 75 -30.89 6.19 -1.90
N THR A 76 -30.65 6.07 -0.59
CA THR A 76 -31.71 5.66 0.34
C THR A 76 -32.68 6.82 0.47
N ALA A 77 -33.53 7.00 -0.55
CA ALA A 77 -34.80 7.66 -0.39
C ALA A 77 -35.73 6.66 0.30
N GLN A 78 -35.75 6.68 1.63
CA GLN A 78 -36.82 6.06 2.40
C GLN A 78 -37.59 7.16 3.13
N SER A 79 -38.78 7.39 2.58
CA SER A 79 -40.04 7.96 3.08
C SER A 79 -40.03 9.00 4.20
#